data_AF-A0A9P9R1Q1-F1
#
_entry.id   AF-A0A9P9R1Q1-F1
#
_cell.length_a   1.000
_cell.length_b   1.000
_cell.length_c   1.000
_cell.angle_alpha   90.00
_cell.angle_beta   90.00
_cell.angle_gamma   90.00
#
_symmetry.space_group_name_H-M   'P 1'
#
loop_
_entity.id
_entity.type
_entity.pdbx_description
1 polymer ?
#
loop_
_entity_poly.entity_id
_entity_poly.type
_entity_poly.pdbx_seq_one_letter_code
_entity_poly.pdbx_strand_id
1 'polypeptide(L)'
;MSSLRASEKIDIPTEEVMGNNTSEEVIVAVKEGGTLKKSFNFFSILALSVSLMATWEALPCVFITGLVSGGPVSLLYGFILAFTGTMATCSSLSEMASMYPTSGGQYHWVAQLSPRKQANFFAWIAGWISNFGWLLITGSVAYLSGTMIQGVSWRDCEQ
;
A
#
# COMPACT_ATOMS: atom_id res chain seq x y z
N MET A 1 -12.58 -23.50 19.90
CA MET A 1 -13.67 -22.52 19.66
C MET A 1 -14.01 -21.80 20.98
N SER A 2 -13.03 -21.15 21.61
CA SER A 2 -13.16 -20.63 22.99
C SER A 2 -12.05 -19.65 23.40
N SER A 3 -11.69 -18.69 22.53
CA SER A 3 -10.83 -17.57 22.96
C SER A 3 -11.05 -16.31 22.10
N LEU A 4 -12.32 -15.93 21.93
CA LEU A 4 -12.71 -14.55 21.59
C LEU A 4 -12.63 -13.70 22.88
N ARG A 5 -11.43 -13.54 23.43
CA ARG A 5 -11.16 -12.62 24.55
C ARG A 5 -9.78 -12.01 24.39
N ALA A 6 -9.79 -10.75 23.97
CA ALA A 6 -8.84 -9.67 24.29
C ALA A 6 -8.72 -8.76 23.06
N SER A 7 -9.85 -8.13 22.69
CA SER A 7 -9.77 -6.78 22.13
C SER A 7 -9.15 -5.95 23.23
N GLU A 8 -7.87 -5.65 23.03
CA GLU A 8 -7.04 -4.80 23.85
C GLU A 8 -7.71 -3.42 23.90
N LYS A 9 -8.12 -3.01 25.10
CA LYS A 9 -8.67 -1.68 25.35
C LYS A 9 -7.60 -0.66 24.99
N ILE A 10 -7.83 0.09 23.91
CA ILE A 10 -7.17 1.37 23.71
C ILE A 10 -7.97 2.35 24.57
N ASP A 11 -7.58 2.49 25.85
CA ASP A 11 -8.12 3.49 26.75
C ASP A 11 -7.61 4.87 26.29
N ILE A 12 -8.39 5.54 25.46
CA ILE A 12 -8.20 6.96 25.14
C ILE A 12 -8.84 7.73 26.30
N PRO A 13 -8.12 8.61 27.03
CA PRO A 13 -8.67 9.30 28.19
C PRO A 13 -9.80 10.25 27.76
N THR A 14 -11.04 9.84 28.02
CA THR A 14 -12.26 10.64 27.92
C THR A 14 -12.37 11.54 29.16
N GLU A 15 -11.67 12.67 29.18
CA GLU A 15 -11.86 13.65 30.26
C GLU A 15 -11.85 15.11 29.76
N GLU A 16 -12.57 15.41 28.66
CA GLU A 16 -13.02 16.80 28.38
C GLU A 16 -14.16 16.92 27.34
N VAL A 17 -15.17 16.05 27.36
CA VAL A 17 -16.36 16.18 26.47
C VAL A 17 -17.56 16.73 27.23
N MET A 18 -17.62 18.06 27.34
CA MET A 18 -18.77 18.82 27.86
C MET A 18 -19.85 19.03 26.77
N GLY A 19 -20.77 18.07 26.60
CA GLY A 19 -21.91 18.21 25.68
C GLY A 19 -22.86 17.01 25.72
N ASN A 20 -23.79 17.02 26.68
CA ASN A 20 -24.46 15.85 27.23
C ASN A 20 -25.61 15.21 26.39
N ASN A 21 -25.49 15.09 25.07
CA ASN A 21 -26.46 14.30 24.26
C ASN A 21 -25.82 13.52 23.09
N THR A 22 -24.56 13.80 22.71
CA THR A 22 -23.91 13.16 21.54
C THR A 22 -23.08 11.93 21.92
N SER A 23 -22.64 11.85 23.18
CA SER A 23 -21.70 10.81 23.65
C SER A 23 -22.31 9.40 23.64
N GLU A 24 -23.61 9.25 23.93
CA GLU A 24 -24.25 7.93 23.91
C GLU A 24 -24.49 7.41 22.49
N GLU A 25 -24.89 8.26 21.53
CA GLU A 25 -24.99 7.87 20.12
C GLU A 25 -23.64 7.46 19.54
N VAL A 26 -22.56 8.17 19.86
CA VAL A 26 -21.22 7.83 19.38
C VAL A 26 -20.72 6.53 20.04
N ILE A 27 -20.97 6.32 21.32
CA ILE A 27 -20.60 5.07 22.00
C ILE A 27 -21.44 3.89 21.47
N VAL A 28 -22.72 4.07 21.17
CA VAL A 28 -23.57 3.04 20.55
C VAL A 28 -23.16 2.78 19.10
N ALA A 29 -22.84 3.80 18.30
CA ALA A 29 -22.33 3.63 16.94
C ALA A 29 -20.96 2.92 16.90
N VAL A 30 -20.11 3.16 17.91
CA VAL A 30 -18.83 2.46 18.08
C VAL A 30 -19.04 1.02 18.58
N LYS A 31 -20.02 0.78 19.46
CA LYS A 31 -20.33 -0.53 20.05
C LYS A 31 -21.15 -1.44 19.13
N GLU A 32 -21.96 -0.87 18.25
CA GLU A 32 -22.67 -1.57 17.16
C GLU A 32 -21.77 -1.81 15.94
N GLY A 33 -20.50 -1.41 16.00
CA GLY A 33 -19.54 -1.63 14.93
C GLY A 33 -20.00 -0.93 13.66
N GLY A 34 -20.10 0.40 13.70
CA GLY A 34 -20.50 1.28 12.60
C GLY A 34 -20.28 0.66 11.22
N THR A 35 -21.32 0.02 10.71
CA THR A 35 -21.24 -0.76 9.47
C THR A 35 -21.26 0.25 8.33
N LEU A 36 -20.08 0.69 7.90
CA LEU A 36 -19.96 1.45 6.65
C LEU A 36 -20.65 0.64 5.55
N LYS A 37 -21.72 1.20 4.97
CA LYS A 37 -22.46 0.59 3.89
C LYS A 37 -21.46 0.26 2.78
N LYS A 38 -21.32 -1.04 2.46
CA LYS A 38 -20.32 -1.54 1.51
C LYS A 38 -20.67 -1.04 0.11
N SER A 39 -20.21 0.17 -0.22
CA SER A 39 -20.57 0.89 -1.45
C SER A 39 -19.77 0.41 -2.66
N PHE A 40 -18.65 -0.27 -2.43
CA PHE A 40 -17.78 -0.72 -3.51
C PHE A 40 -18.17 -2.11 -4.02
N ASN A 41 -18.60 -2.14 -5.28
CA ASN A 41 -18.73 -3.36 -6.05
C ASN A 41 -17.34 -3.88 -6.49
N PHE A 42 -17.21 -5.17 -6.79
CA PHE A 42 -15.97 -5.80 -7.23
C PHE A 42 -15.34 -5.06 -8.42
N PHE A 43 -16.14 -4.73 -9.44
CA PHE A 43 -15.70 -3.95 -10.59
C PHE A 43 -15.20 -2.55 -10.22
N SER A 44 -15.78 -1.92 -9.19
CA SER A 44 -15.38 -0.58 -8.76
C SER A 44 -14.02 -0.62 -8.02
N ILE A 45 -13.79 -1.65 -7.19
CA ILE A 45 -12.48 -1.89 -6.55
C ILE A 45 -11.40 -2.24 -7.58
N LEU A 46 -11.73 -3.06 -8.58
CA LEU A 46 -10.80 -3.37 -9.66
C LEU A 46 -10.44 -2.11 -10.46
N ALA A 47 -11.43 -1.31 -10.86
CA ALA A 47 -11.20 -0.07 -11.60
C ALA A 47 -10.36 0.93 -10.79
N LEU A 48 -10.60 1.03 -9.48
CA LEU A 48 -9.81 1.85 -8.57
C LEU A 48 -8.37 1.33 -8.46
N SER A 49 -8.18 0.01 -8.38
CA SER A 49 -6.84 -0.60 -8.28
C SER A 49 -6.03 -0.42 -9.56
N VAL A 50 -6.66 -0.60 -10.73
CA VAL A 50 -6.01 -0.38 -12.03
C VAL A 50 -5.64 1.09 -12.21
N SER A 51 -6.54 2.00 -11.84
CA SER A 51 -6.29 3.45 -11.88
C SER A 51 -5.14 3.86 -10.96
N LEU A 52 -5.05 3.28 -9.76
CA LEU A 52 -3.99 3.56 -8.80
C LEU A 52 -2.62 3.09 -9.30
N MET A 53 -2.56 1.93 -9.98
CA MET A 53 -1.30 1.33 -10.43
C MET A 53 -0.70 2.06 -11.64
N ALA A 54 -1.52 2.61 -12.53
CA ALA A 54 -1.14 3.43 -13.70
C ALA A 54 0.19 3.03 -14.39
N THR A 55 0.47 1.73 -14.48
CA THR A 55 1.82 1.22 -14.80
C THR A 55 2.18 1.41 -16.27
N TRP A 56 1.18 1.64 -17.13
CA TRP A 56 1.34 1.81 -18.56
C TRP A 56 2.23 3.00 -18.94
N GLU A 57 2.24 4.07 -18.14
CA GLU A 57 3.12 5.24 -18.35
C GLU A 57 4.58 4.96 -17.99
N ALA A 58 4.80 4.15 -16.94
CA ALA A 58 6.13 3.82 -16.47
C ALA A 58 6.85 2.83 -17.40
N LEU A 59 6.11 1.92 -18.05
CA LEU A 59 6.69 0.89 -18.91
C LEU A 59 7.58 1.49 -20.03
N PRO A 60 7.13 2.42 -20.89
CA PRO A 60 7.96 3.00 -21.95
C PRO A 60 9.27 3.59 -21.44
N CYS A 61 9.23 4.23 -20.27
CA CYS A 61 10.38 4.91 -19.69
C CYS A 61 11.51 3.94 -19.32
N VAL A 62 11.14 2.77 -18.77
CA VAL A 62 12.11 1.75 -18.32
C VAL A 62 12.50 0.79 -19.46
N PHE A 63 11.64 0.63 -20.47
CA PHE A 63 11.95 -0.19 -21.64
C PHE A 63 13.18 0.33 -22.40
N ILE A 64 13.30 1.65 -22.56
CA ILE A 64 14.43 2.26 -23.28
C ILE A 64 15.73 2.04 -22.51
N THR A 65 15.74 2.30 -21.20
CA THR A 65 16.94 2.14 -20.36
C THR A 65 17.35 0.67 -20.20
N GLY A 66 16.37 -0.24 -20.12
CA GLY A 66 16.62 -1.69 -20.09
C GLY A 66 17.23 -2.21 -21.39
N LEU A 67 16.79 -1.71 -22.54
CA LEU A 67 17.30 -2.15 -23.84
C LEU A 67 18.77 -1.73 -24.04
N VAL A 68 19.12 -0.51 -23.64
CA VAL A 68 20.51 0.00 -23.72
C VAL A 68 21.45 -0.77 -22.78
N SER A 69 20.95 -1.18 -21.61
CA SER A 69 21.81 -1.76 -20.56
C SER A 69 21.96 -3.29 -20.64
N GLY A 70 20.94 -4.02 -21.12
CA GLY A 70 20.94 -5.50 -21.13
C GLY A 70 20.55 -6.15 -22.47
N GLY A 71 20.22 -5.34 -23.48
CA GLY A 71 19.75 -5.83 -24.77
C GLY A 71 18.32 -6.39 -24.74
N PRO A 72 17.80 -6.86 -25.89
CA PRO A 72 16.40 -7.28 -26.01
C PRO A 72 16.09 -8.57 -25.23
N VAL A 73 17.09 -9.44 -25.06
CA VAL A 73 16.93 -10.73 -24.41
C VAL A 73 16.71 -10.57 -22.90
N SER A 74 17.48 -9.71 -22.24
CA SER A 74 17.31 -9.46 -20.80
C SER A 74 15.95 -8.82 -20.49
N LEU A 75 15.43 -8.04 -21.42
CA LEU A 75 14.16 -7.34 -21.28
C LEU A 75 12.99 -8.33 -21.28
N LEU A 76 13.00 -9.31 -22.19
CA LEU A 76 11.98 -10.34 -22.27
C LEU A 76 12.01 -11.27 -21.05
N TYR A 77 13.18 -11.83 -20.72
CA TYR A 77 13.30 -12.74 -19.57
C TYR A 77 13.11 -12.00 -18.23
N GLY A 78 13.57 -10.75 -18.12
CA GLY A 78 13.35 -9.91 -16.96
C GLY A 78 11.88 -9.60 -16.74
N PHE A 79 11.12 -9.32 -17.82
CA PHE A 79 9.68 -9.09 -17.73
C PHE A 79 8.92 -10.33 -17.27
N ILE A 80 9.25 -11.52 -17.80
CA ILE A 80 8.62 -12.79 -17.40
C ILE A 80 8.90 -13.10 -15.92
N LEU A 81 10.15 -12.89 -15.47
CA LEU A 81 10.53 -13.11 -14.08
C LEU A 81 9.82 -12.11 -13.14
N ALA A 82 9.78 -10.83 -13.50
CA ALA A 82 9.08 -9.81 -12.73
C ALA A 82 7.58 -10.08 -12.63
N PHE A 83 6.94 -10.52 -13.72
CA PHE A 83 5.53 -10.88 -13.74
C PHE A 83 5.23 -12.08 -12.83
N THR A 84 6.02 -13.15 -12.95
CA THR A 84 5.84 -14.36 -12.13
C THR A 84 6.09 -14.08 -10.64
N GLY A 85 7.11 -13.28 -10.30
CA GLY A 85 7.37 -12.85 -8.92
C GLY A 85 6.25 -11.98 -8.34
N THR A 86 5.68 -11.08 -9.13
CA THR A 86 4.56 -10.22 -8.71
C THR A 86 3.30 -11.05 -8.48
N MET A 87 3.00 -12.02 -9.36
CA MET A 87 1.88 -12.94 -9.20
C MET A 87 2.00 -13.80 -7.94
N ALA A 88 3.20 -14.32 -7.64
CA ALA A 88 3.46 -15.08 -6.41
C ALA A 88 3.23 -14.22 -5.16
N THR A 89 3.70 -12.98 -5.17
CA THR A 89 3.49 -12.02 -4.07
C THR A 89 2.01 -11.70 -3.89
N CYS A 90 1.28 -11.46 -4.98
CA CYS A 90 -0.16 -11.20 -4.97
C CYS A 90 -0.94 -12.39 -4.40
N SER A 91 -0.59 -13.63 -4.78
CA SER A 91 -1.22 -14.84 -4.26
C SER A 91 -1.04 -14.96 -2.75
N SER A 92 0.19 -14.74 -2.23
CA SER A 92 0.46 -14.75 -0.79
C SER A 92 -0.32 -13.66 -0.05
N LEU A 93 -0.42 -12.47 -0.65
CA LEU A 93 -1.21 -11.37 -0.09
C LEU A 93 -2.70 -11.68 -0.04
N SER A 94 -3.23 -12.36 -1.06
CA SER A 94 -4.63 -12.77 -1.15
C SER A 94 -4.99 -13.75 -0.03
N GLU A 95 -4.11 -14.70 0.30
CA GLU A 95 -4.33 -15.63 1.41
C GLU A 95 -4.44 -14.88 2.75
N MET A 96 -3.52 -13.94 3.01
CA MET A 96 -3.57 -13.10 4.21
C MET A 96 -4.83 -12.22 4.26
N ALA A 97 -5.22 -11.62 3.14
CA ALA A 97 -6.41 -10.77 3.04
C ALA A 97 -7.72 -11.56 3.29
N SER A 98 -7.75 -12.86 2.96
CA SER A 98 -8.90 -13.73 3.24
C SER A 98 -9.04 -14.11 4.72
N MET A 99 -7.92 -14.24 5.44
CA MET A 99 -7.91 -14.59 6.86
C MET A 99 -8.25 -13.38 7.75
N TYR A 100 -7.78 -12.19 7.36
CA TYR A 100 -7.97 -10.97 8.13
C TYR A 100 -8.49 -9.84 7.24
N PRO A 101 -9.83 -9.70 7.09
CA PRO A 101 -10.45 -8.58 6.40
C PRO A 101 -10.44 -7.34 7.31
N THR A 102 -9.27 -6.74 7.45
CA THR A 102 -9.03 -5.54 8.28
C THR A 102 -8.56 -4.41 7.38
N SER A 103 -9.12 -3.22 7.60
CA SER A 103 -8.77 -1.99 6.86
C SER A 103 -7.34 -1.49 7.15
N GLY A 104 -6.59 -2.17 8.03
CA GLY A 104 -5.28 -1.76 8.54
C GLY A 104 -4.06 -2.16 7.68
N GLY A 105 -4.25 -2.70 6.47
CA GLY A 105 -3.15 -2.96 5.53
C GLY A 105 -1.98 -3.80 6.07
N GLN A 106 -0.81 -3.66 5.44
CA GLN A 106 0.37 -4.49 5.70
C GLN A 106 0.89 -4.40 7.15
N TYR A 107 0.85 -3.21 7.77
CA TYR A 107 1.32 -3.01 9.15
C TYR A 107 0.43 -3.73 10.17
N HIS A 108 -0.88 -3.80 9.91
CA HIS A 108 -1.80 -4.52 10.78
C HIS A 108 -1.61 -6.04 10.66
N TRP A 109 -1.34 -6.58 9.47
CA TRP A 109 -1.01 -7.99 9.32
C TRP A 109 0.29 -8.38 10.02
N VAL A 110 1.30 -7.51 10.00
CA VAL A 110 2.57 -7.72 10.73
C VAL A 110 2.34 -7.72 12.26
N ALA A 111 1.49 -6.83 12.76
CA ALA A 111 1.14 -6.80 14.19
C ALA A 111 0.37 -8.05 14.63
N GLN A 112 -0.48 -8.62 13.76
CA GLN A 112 -1.25 -9.84 14.06
C GLN A 112 -0.43 -11.13 13.97
N LEU A 113 0.55 -11.19 13.05
CA LEU A 113 1.39 -12.37 12.85
C LEU A 113 2.56 -12.45 13.85
N SER A 114 2.89 -11.34 14.53
CA SER A 114 4.04 -11.23 15.44
C SER A 114 3.67 -11.54 16.90
N PRO A 115 4.54 -12.21 17.68
CA PRO A 115 4.30 -12.48 19.10
C PRO A 115 4.12 -11.18 19.90
N ARG A 116 3.12 -11.16 20.78
CA ARG A 116 2.61 -9.97 21.54
C ARG A 116 3.67 -9.07 22.18
N LYS A 117 4.84 -9.60 22.53
CA LYS A 117 5.93 -8.82 23.16
C LYS A 117 6.72 -7.96 22.17
N GLN A 118 6.72 -8.29 20.87
CA GLN A 118 7.51 -7.61 19.85
C GLN A 118 6.67 -7.07 18.68
N ALA A 119 5.36 -7.33 18.66
CA ALA A 119 4.45 -6.91 17.61
C ALA A 119 4.55 -5.41 17.29
N ASN A 120 4.62 -4.55 18.31
CA ASN A 120 4.75 -3.10 18.11
C ASN A 120 6.09 -2.69 17.49
N PHE A 121 7.18 -3.39 17.82
CA PHE A 121 8.51 -3.10 17.27
C PHE A 121 8.61 -3.54 15.80
N PHE A 122 8.13 -4.74 15.48
CA PHE A 122 8.12 -5.23 14.10
C PHE A 122 7.16 -4.44 13.21
N ALA A 123 5.99 -4.05 13.73
CA ALA A 123 5.06 -3.18 13.00
C ALA A 123 5.64 -1.78 12.77
N TRP A 124 6.36 -1.23 13.75
CA TRP A 124 7.06 0.06 13.61
C TRP A 124 8.13 -0.01 12.52
N ILE A 125 8.99 -1.04 12.54
CA ILE A 125 10.00 -1.25 11.50
C ILE A 125 9.35 -1.44 10.12
N ALA A 126 8.32 -2.28 10.02
CA ALA A 126 7.62 -2.51 8.76
C ALA A 126 6.98 -1.22 8.20
N GLY A 127 6.42 -0.39 9.08
CA GLY A 127 5.91 0.93 8.73
C GLY A 127 7.00 1.86 8.20
N TRP A 128 8.14 1.94 8.88
CA TRP A 128 9.28 2.76 8.43
C TRP A 128 9.86 2.29 7.10
N ILE A 129 10.03 0.98 6.90
CA ILE A 129 10.52 0.43 5.63
C ILE A 129 9.57 0.78 4.49
N SER A 130 8.26 0.67 4.70
CA SER A 130 7.26 1.05 3.70
C SER A 130 7.33 2.56 3.38
N ASN A 131 7.47 3.40 4.41
CA ASN A 131 7.62 4.83 4.22
C ASN A 131 8.89 5.19 3.43
N PHE A 132 10.03 4.58 3.75
CA PHE A 132 11.26 4.76 2.95
C PHE A 132 11.09 4.26 1.52
N GLY A 133 10.39 3.15 1.31
CA GLY A 133 10.06 2.65 -0.03
C GLY A 133 9.32 3.71 -0.85
N TRP A 134 8.26 4.28 -0.30
CA TRP A 134 7.50 5.35 -0.96
C TRP A 134 8.34 6.61 -1.21
N LEU A 135 9.14 7.04 -0.24
CA LEU A 135 10.02 8.20 -0.40
C LEU A 135 11.04 8.01 -1.52
N LEU A 136 11.68 6.83 -1.59
CA LEU A 136 12.65 6.49 -2.62
C LEU A 136 12.00 6.42 -4.01
N ILE A 137 10.81 5.84 -4.11
CA ILE A 137 10.04 5.79 -5.37
C ILE A 137 9.73 7.19 -5.86
N THR A 138 9.17 8.06 -5.01
CA THR A 138 8.86 9.45 -5.38
C THR A 138 10.13 10.21 -5.78
N GLY A 139 11.23 10.02 -5.06
CA GLY A 139 12.53 10.60 -5.41
C GLY A 139 13.05 10.16 -6.77
N SER A 140 12.96 8.86 -7.08
CA SER A 140 13.38 8.31 -8.37
C SER A 140 12.55 8.86 -9.54
N VAL A 141 11.24 9.02 -9.35
CA VAL A 141 10.36 9.58 -10.38
C VAL A 141 10.67 11.05 -10.61
N ALA A 142 10.89 11.83 -9.55
CA ALA A 142 11.27 13.24 -9.67
C ALA A 142 12.61 13.41 -10.42
N TYR A 143 13.59 12.55 -10.13
CA TYR A 143 14.86 12.52 -10.84
C TYR A 143 14.67 12.20 -12.33
N LEU A 144 13.91 11.15 -12.64
CA LEU A 144 13.63 10.75 -14.02
C LEU A 144 12.94 11.87 -14.81
N SER A 145 11.91 12.50 -14.23
CA SER A 145 11.21 13.64 -14.85
C SER A 145 12.16 14.81 -15.12
N GLY A 146 13.05 15.13 -14.18
CA GLY A 146 14.08 16.16 -14.38
C GLY A 146 15.01 15.84 -15.56
N THR A 147 15.49 14.60 -15.65
CA THR A 147 16.36 14.18 -16.77
C THR A 147 15.65 14.21 -18.12
N MET A 148 14.35 13.90 -18.17
CA MET A 148 13.54 14.00 -19.39
C MET A 148 13.42 15.45 -19.87
N ILE A 149 13.15 16.39 -18.95
CA ILE A 149 13.06 17.82 -19.27
C ILE A 149 14.41 18.33 -19.80
N GLN A 150 15.51 17.96 -19.15
CA GLN A 150 16.86 18.32 -19.60
C GLN A 150 17.15 17.79 -21.01
N GLY A 151 16.80 16.54 -21.30
CA GLY A 151 16.98 15.93 -22.62
C GLY A 151 16.14 16.58 -23.73
N VAL A 152 15.01 17.19 -23.39
CA VAL A 152 14.24 18.01 -24.35
C VAL A 152 14.92 19.36 -24.55
N SER A 153 15.31 20.05 -23.47
CA SER A 153 15.98 21.37 -23.57
C SER A 153 17.31 21.34 -24.32
N TRP A 154 18.03 20.21 -24.26
CA TRP A 154 19.27 20.02 -25.02
C TRP A 154 19.04 19.94 -26.54
N ARG A 155 17.88 19.42 -26.98
CA ARG A 155 17.56 19.34 -28.42
C ARG A 155 17.21 20.70 -29.02
N ASP A 156 16.66 21.62 -28.24
CA ASP A 156 16.30 22.96 -28.72
C ASP A 156 17.51 23.89 -28.91
N CYS A 157 18.65 23.60 -28.28
CA CYS A 157 19.89 24.37 -28.49
C CYS A 157 20.71 23.93 -29.71
N GLU A 158 20.36 22.80 -30.35
CA GLU A 158 21.08 22.25 -31.50
C GLU A 158 20.43 22.60 -32.85
N GLN A 159 19.32 23.34 -32.85
CA GLN A 159 18.70 23.95 -34.05
C GLN A 159 18.86 25.46 -34.08
#